data_AF-A0A941DSH9-F1
#
_entry.id   AF-A0A941DSH9-F1
#
_cell.length_a   1.000
_cell.length_b   1.000
_cell.length_c   1.000
_cell.angle_alpha   90.00
_cell.angle_beta   90.00
_cell.angle_gamma   90.00
#
_symmetry.space_group_name_H-M   'P 1'
#
loop_
_entity.id
_entity.type
_entity.pdbx_description
1 polymer ?
#
loop_
_entity_poly.entity_id
_entity_poly.type
_entity_poly.pdbx_seq_one_letter_code
_entity_poly.pdbx_strand_id
1 'polypeptide(L)'
;LTHSGAIVGSDAIFDAALQRAGAVRVRSMVQMFAAIKCLSARYLPVGRRLAIISNGGGPAVLAADVLNELGLQLATLSTPDAEQLTTRLSPLA
;
A
#
# COMPACT_ATOMS: atom_id res chain seq x y z
N LEU A 1 -26.91 -5.46 21.29
CA LEU A 1 -26.01 -4.98 22.36
C LEU A 1 -24.58 -5.19 21.90
N THR A 2 -23.75 -4.16 21.95
CA THR A 2 -22.31 -4.28 21.64
C THR A 2 -21.57 -4.84 22.85
N HIS A 3 -20.30 -5.27 22.67
CA HIS A 3 -19.39 -5.67 23.75
C HIS A 3 -19.27 -4.60 24.86
N SER A 4 -19.46 -3.34 24.51
CA SER A 4 -19.34 -2.19 25.41
C SER A 4 -20.68 -1.67 25.96
N GLY A 5 -21.81 -2.29 25.60
CA GLY A 5 -23.15 -1.84 26.01
C GLY A 5 -23.63 -0.53 25.36
N ALA A 6 -22.84 0.08 24.47
CA ALA A 6 -23.18 1.30 23.75
C ALA A 6 -24.01 1.03 22.49
N ILE A 7 -24.79 2.04 22.07
CA ILE A 7 -25.50 2.05 20.79
C ILE A 7 -24.48 2.02 19.64
N VAL A 8 -24.71 1.16 18.65
CA VAL A 8 -23.88 1.11 17.43
C VAL A 8 -24.07 2.42 16.67
N GLY A 9 -23.01 3.23 16.59
CA GLY A 9 -22.96 4.40 15.72
C GLY A 9 -22.82 4.01 14.25
N SER A 10 -23.15 4.93 13.35
CA SER A 10 -22.97 4.71 11.91
C SER A 10 -21.49 4.62 11.55
N ASP A 11 -21.09 3.47 10.99
CA ASP A 11 -19.72 3.24 10.53
C ASP A 11 -19.28 4.27 9.49
N ALA A 12 -20.20 4.66 8.59
CA ALA A 12 -19.94 5.63 7.54
C ALA A 12 -19.69 7.04 8.09
N ILE A 13 -20.39 7.44 9.17
CA ILE A 13 -20.16 8.74 9.81
C ILE A 13 -18.78 8.75 10.49
N PHE A 14 -18.42 7.65 11.16
CA PHE A 14 -17.11 7.51 11.78
C PHE A 14 -15.99 7.52 10.73
N ASP A 15 -16.18 6.83 9.60
CA ASP A 15 -15.24 6.82 8.49
C ASP A 15 -15.01 8.23 7.91
N ALA A 16 -16.09 8.97 7.66
CA ALA A 16 -16.02 10.34 7.19
C ALA A 16 -15.32 11.28 8.19
N ALA A 17 -15.55 11.08 9.50
CA ALA A 17 -14.89 11.85 10.54
C ALA A 17 -13.37 11.58 10.57
N LEU A 18 -12.96 10.31 10.46
CA LEU A 18 -11.55 9.93 10.38
C LEU A 18 -10.87 10.51 9.13
N GLN A 19 -11.52 10.40 7.97
CA GLN A 19 -11.00 10.95 6.72
C GLN A 19 -10.79 12.48 6.81
N ARG A 20 -11.74 13.20 7.41
CA ARG A 20 -11.62 14.64 7.65
C ARG A 20 -10.52 15.02 8.63
N ALA A 21 -10.26 14.17 9.63
CA ALA A 21 -9.17 14.35 10.58
C ALA A 21 -7.79 13.98 10.02
N GLY A 22 -7.73 13.40 8.81
CA GLY A 22 -6.49 12.88 8.23
C GLY A 22 -6.00 11.58 8.90
N ALA A 23 -6.89 10.87 9.60
CA ALA A 23 -6.57 9.62 10.26
C ALA A 23 -6.66 8.43 9.29
N VAL A 24 -5.68 7.52 9.35
CA VAL A 24 -5.69 6.27 8.57
C VAL A 24 -6.48 5.21 9.35
N ARG A 25 -7.60 4.76 8.78
CA ARG A 25 -8.40 3.68 9.34
C ARG A 25 -7.87 2.31 8.91
N VAL A 26 -7.76 1.38 9.84
CA VAL A 26 -7.31 -0.01 9.60
C VAL A 26 -8.30 -1.02 10.20
N ARG A 27 -8.38 -2.23 9.64
CA ARG A 27 -9.34 -3.28 10.05
C ARG A 27 -8.68 -4.48 10.72
N SER A 28 -7.36 -4.52 10.83
CA SER A 28 -6.63 -5.58 11.52
C SER A 28 -5.36 -5.05 12.18
N MET A 29 -4.85 -5.76 13.19
CA MET A 29 -3.56 -5.44 13.81
C MET A 29 -2.41 -5.50 12.80
N VAL A 30 -2.46 -6.42 11.83
CA VAL A 30 -1.44 -6.50 10.76
C VAL A 30 -1.40 -5.21 9.94
N GLN A 31 -2.57 -4.69 9.55
CA GLN A 31 -2.66 -3.41 8.85
C GLN A 31 -2.21 -2.24 9.74
N MET A 32 -2.52 -2.27 11.03
CA MET A 32 -2.07 -1.24 11.99
C MET A 32 -0.53 -1.15 12.01
N PHE A 33 0.17 -2.26 12.18
CA PHE A 33 1.64 -2.26 12.18
C PHE A 33 2.23 -1.87 10.82
N ALA A 34 1.60 -2.27 9.70
CA ALA A 34 2.02 -1.82 8.38
C ALA A 34 1.86 -0.31 8.20
N ALA A 35 0.72 0.25 8.60
CA ALA A 35 0.46 1.69 8.54
C ALA A 35 1.45 2.49 9.39
N ILE A 36 1.73 2.03 10.62
CA ILE A 36 2.72 2.67 11.51
C ILE A 36 4.11 2.68 10.87
N LYS A 37 4.54 1.57 10.26
CA LYS A 37 5.84 1.51 9.55
C LYS A 37 5.89 2.50 8.39
N CYS A 38 4.84 2.58 7.58
CA CYS A 38 4.78 3.53 6.47
C CYS A 38 4.80 4.99 6.94
N LEU A 39 4.03 5.32 7.99
CA LEU A 39 3.95 6.67 8.53
C LEU A 39 5.22 7.11 9.29
N SER A 40 5.96 6.15 9.84
CA SER A 40 7.24 6.39 10.51
C SER A 40 8.42 6.43 9.54
N ALA A 41 8.20 6.19 8.25
CA ALA A 41 9.26 6.20 7.25
C ALA A 41 9.82 7.61 7.06
N ARG A 42 11.14 7.71 6.86
CA ARG A 42 11.82 8.99 6.61
C ARG A 42 11.35 9.65 5.31
N TYR A 43 10.95 8.84 4.33
CA TYR A 43 10.50 9.30 3.02
C TYR A 43 9.07 8.84 2.80
N LEU A 44 8.16 9.81 2.67
CA LEU A 44 6.79 9.54 2.27
C LEU A 44 6.72 9.55 0.73
N PRO A 45 6.15 8.50 0.10
CA PRO A 45 6.00 8.46 -1.34
C PRO A 45 5.14 9.63 -1.82
N VAL A 46 5.59 10.27 -2.90
CA VAL A 46 4.85 11.36 -3.56
C VAL A 46 4.23 10.86 -4.85
N GLY A 47 2.94 11.13 -5.03
CA GLY A 47 2.19 10.75 -6.23
C GLY A 47 1.64 9.32 -6.19
N ARG A 48 1.20 8.83 -7.36
CA ARG A 48 0.44 7.57 -7.50
C ARG A 48 1.23 6.44 -8.15
N ARG A 49 2.50 6.66 -8.51
CA ARG A 49 3.32 5.68 -9.24
C ARG A 49 4.22 4.91 -8.28
N LEU A 50 4.11 3.59 -8.28
CA LEU A 50 4.95 2.70 -7.45
C LEU A 50 5.64 1.65 -8.31
N ALA A 51 6.93 1.41 -8.06
CA ALA A 51 7.67 0.29 -8.64
C ALA A 51 7.59 -0.92 -7.69
N ILE A 52 7.40 -2.11 -8.25
CA ILE A 52 7.38 -3.38 -7.51
C ILE A 52 8.68 -4.11 -7.82
N ILE A 53 9.43 -4.44 -6.77
CA ILE A 53 10.61 -5.31 -6.86
C ILE A 53 10.29 -6.57 -6.08
N SER A 54 10.35 -7.72 -6.75
CA SER A 54 9.98 -9.01 -6.18
C SER A 54 10.97 -10.08 -6.64
N ASN A 55 11.23 -11.06 -5.78
CA ASN A 55 12.05 -12.24 -6.11
C ASN A 55 11.23 -13.37 -6.76
N GLY A 56 9.97 -13.12 -7.13
CA GLY A 56 9.12 -14.08 -7.81
C GLY A 56 7.87 -13.44 -8.42
N GLY A 57 7.38 -14.04 -9.50
CA GLY A 57 6.25 -13.53 -10.27
C GLY A 57 4.93 -13.52 -9.50
N GLY A 58 4.63 -14.57 -8.71
CA GLY A 58 3.37 -14.66 -7.96
C GLY A 58 3.15 -13.48 -7.00
N PRO A 59 4.08 -13.20 -6.07
CA PRO A 59 3.98 -12.02 -5.21
C PRO A 59 3.94 -10.70 -5.98
N ALA A 60 4.63 -10.60 -7.13
CA ALA A 60 4.62 -9.40 -7.96
C ALA A 60 3.23 -9.12 -8.55
N VAL A 61 2.56 -10.17 -9.06
CA VAL A 61 1.20 -10.07 -9.60
C VAL A 61 0.21 -9.70 -8.50
N LEU A 62 0.26 -10.36 -7.34
CA LEU A 62 -0.61 -10.03 -6.20
C LEU A 62 -0.44 -8.56 -5.76
N ALA A 63 0.80 -8.07 -5.73
CA ALA A 63 1.07 -6.68 -5.41
C ALA A 63 0.55 -5.72 -6.49
N ALA A 64 0.65 -6.08 -7.77
CA ALA A 64 0.14 -5.28 -8.88
C ALA A 64 -1.40 -5.21 -8.87
N ASP A 65 -2.09 -6.30 -8.53
CA ASP A 65 -3.55 -6.34 -8.41
C ASP A 65 -4.04 -5.39 -7.31
N VAL A 66 -3.46 -5.47 -6.11
CA VAL A 66 -3.80 -4.56 -4.99
C VAL A 66 -3.50 -3.11 -5.34
N LEU A 67 -2.41 -2.85 -6.05
CA LEU A 67 -2.05 -1.51 -6.51
C LEU A 67 -3.15 -0.95 -7.43
N ASN A 68 -3.67 -1.77 -8.36
CA ASN A 68 -4.78 -1.40 -9.24
C ASN A 68 -6.09 -1.19 -8.48
N GLU A 69 -6.43 -2.06 -7.51
CA GLU A 69 -7.61 -1.90 -6.65
C GLU A 69 -7.60 -0.58 -5.86
N LEU A 70 -6.42 -0.12 -5.44
CA LEU A 70 -6.23 1.17 -4.76
C LEU A 70 -6.19 2.36 -5.73
N GLY A 71 -6.34 2.13 -7.05
CA GLY A 71 -6.27 3.15 -8.09
C GLY A 71 -4.88 3.77 -8.26
N LEU A 72 -3.84 3.08 -7.81
CA LEU A 72 -2.44 3.49 -8.01
C LEU A 72 -1.97 3.05 -9.40
N GLN A 73 -0.77 3.48 -9.79
CA GLN A 73 -0.18 3.19 -11.11
C GLN A 73 1.14 2.45 -10.95
N LEU A 74 1.32 1.39 -11.74
CA LEU A 74 2.61 0.72 -11.82
C LEU A 74 3.61 1.66 -12.51
N ALA A 75 4.76 1.87 -11.89
CA ALA A 75 5.80 2.71 -12.46
C ALA A 75 6.49 1.99 -13.64
N THR A 76 6.77 2.74 -14.70
CA THR A 76 7.62 2.29 -15.80
C THR A 76 9.04 2.77 -15.55
N LEU A 77 10.00 1.84 -15.56
CA LEU A 77 11.42 2.18 -15.47
C LEU A 77 11.88 2.83 -16.79
N SER A 78 12.86 3.73 -16.71
CA SER A 78 13.51 4.25 -17.90
C SER A 78 14.36 3.16 -18.56
N THR A 79 14.58 3.24 -19.88
CA THR A 79 15.44 2.29 -20.60
C THR A 79 16.84 2.16 -19.96
N PRO A 80 17.53 3.27 -19.59
CA PRO A 80 18.82 3.18 -18.91
C PRO A 80 18.76 2.44 -17.56
N ASP A 81 17.72 2.68 -16.75
CA ASP A 81 17.60 2.03 -15.43
C ASP A 81 17.31 0.53 -15.57
N ALA A 82 16.49 0.16 -16.55
CA ALA A 82 16.19 -1.24 -16.86
C ALA A 82 17.45 -2.00 -17.32
N GLU A 83 18.25 -1.41 -18.20
CA GLU A 83 19.53 -2.00 -18.66
C GLU A 83 20.54 -2.20 -17.51
N GLN A 84 20.64 -1.21 -16.60
CA GLN A 84 21.49 -1.32 -15.42
C GLN A 84 21.05 -2.47 -14.50
N LEU A 85 19.75 -2.69 -14.34
CA LEU A 85 19.21 -3.81 -13.57
C LEU A 85 19.52 -5.15 -14.25
N THR A 86 19.31 -5.28 -15.56
CA THR A 86 19.61 -6.51 -16.31
C THR A 86 21.08 -6.93 -16.20
N THR A 87 22.01 -5.98 -16.10
CA THR A 87 23.45 -6.27 -15.91
C THR A 87 23.77 -6.91 -14.55
N ARG A 88 22.91 -6.69 -13.53
CA ARG A 88 23.13 -7.18 -12.16
C ARG A 88 22.27 -8.40 -11.81
N LEU A 89 21.28 -8.73 -12.62
CA LEU A 89 20.35 -9.82 -12.39
C LEU A 89 20.71 -11.03 -13.26
N SER A 90 20.23 -12.21 -12.87
CA SER A 90 20.42 -13.40 -13.69
C SER A 90 19.57 -13.31 -14.97
N PRO A 91 19.94 -14.03 -16.06
CA PRO A 91 19.24 -13.95 -17.34
C PRO A 91 17.77 -14.43 -17.30
N LEU A 92 17.37 -15.10 -16.23
CA LEU A 92 16.04 -15.68 -16.01
C LEU A 92 15.22 -14.88 -14.97
N ALA A 93 15.79 -13.81 -14.42
CA ALA A 93 15.13 -12.93 -13.45
C ALA A 93 14.27 -11.86 -14.13
#